data_AF-A0AAD3WY12-F1
#
_entry.id   AF-A0AAD3WY12-F1
#
_cell.length_a   1.000
_cell.length_b   1.000
_cell.length_c   1.000
_cell.angle_alpha   90.00
_cell.angle_beta   90.00
_cell.angle_gamma   90.00
#
_symmetry.space_group_name_H-M   'P 1'
#
loop_
_entity.id
_entity.type
_entity.pdbx_description
1 polymer ?
#
loop_
_entity_poly.entity_id
_entity_poly.type
_entity_poly.pdbx_seq_one_letter_code
_entity_poly.pdbx_strand_id
1 'polypeptide(L)'
;MEKEIIILISALLGAIAAYITARVTSSSQQNIARINADKDYRIHTSTIRNERLKIEVALRREKLEQLHLILSKISTENSQTISVIQSSDKLSLSDFRHRYLANCNLIHEAQAISALYYPEIRKYLDQIYNQSTRFWFYQENILRTDITGKDSGLHNFDNIREAAVKISSITSNIMNEIEIQGEILSQTVKCDLDIST
;
A
#
# COMPACT_ATOMS: atom_id res chain seq x y z
N MET A 1 -70.42 -13.41 52.30
CA MET A 1 -69.28 -13.40 53.25
C MET A 1 -68.20 -14.43 52.92
N GLU A 2 -68.34 -15.75 53.12
CA GLU A 2 -67.21 -16.70 52.88
C GLU A 2 -66.71 -16.74 51.43
N LYS A 3 -67.61 -16.77 50.43
CA LYS A 3 -67.22 -16.75 49.00
C LYS A 3 -66.50 -15.47 48.58
N GLU A 4 -66.88 -14.32 49.13
CA GLU A 4 -66.25 -13.03 48.82
C GLU A 4 -64.85 -12.93 49.43
N ILE A 5 -64.65 -13.48 50.62
CA ILE A 5 -63.33 -13.55 51.28
C ILE A 5 -62.38 -14.45 50.47
N ILE A 6 -62.85 -15.58 49.95
CA ILE A 6 -62.05 -16.49 49.11
C ILE A 6 -61.66 -15.82 47.77
N ILE A 7 -62.58 -15.08 47.13
CA ILE A 7 -62.29 -14.31 45.91
C ILE A 7 -61.24 -13.21 46.18
N LEU A 8 -61.33 -12.54 47.34
CA LEU A 8 -60.42 -11.45 47.69
C LEU A 8 -59.01 -11.97 48.02
N ILE A 9 -58.90 -13.09 48.75
CA ILE A 9 -57.63 -13.76 49.04
C ILE A 9 -56.98 -14.30 47.76
N SER A 10 -57.75 -14.93 46.87
CA SER A 10 -57.22 -15.46 45.61
C SER A 10 -56.77 -14.34 44.66
N ALA A 11 -57.49 -13.22 44.59
CA ALA A 11 -57.07 -12.04 43.83
C ALA A 11 -55.76 -11.43 44.38
N LEU A 12 -55.62 -11.36 45.72
CA LEU A 12 -54.42 -10.85 46.37
C LEU A 12 -53.20 -11.75 46.09
N LEU A 13 -53.37 -13.08 46.21
CA LEU A 13 -52.33 -14.05 45.89
C LEU A 13 -51.93 -13.99 44.41
N GLY A 14 -52.89 -13.83 43.50
CA GLY A 14 -52.64 -13.63 42.08
C GLY A 14 -51.85 -12.34 41.80
N ALA A 15 -52.18 -11.24 42.45
CA ALA A 15 -51.48 -9.96 42.31
C ALA A 15 -50.03 -10.03 42.84
N ILE A 16 -49.80 -10.70 43.98
CA ILE A 16 -48.47 -10.90 44.55
C ILE A 16 -47.62 -11.77 43.60
N ALA A 17 -48.17 -12.88 43.11
CA ALA A 17 -47.50 -13.74 42.15
C ALA A 17 -47.14 -12.97 40.87
N ALA A 18 -48.09 -12.20 40.31
CA ALA A 18 -47.87 -11.37 39.13
C ALA A 18 -46.77 -10.32 39.36
N TYR A 19 -46.73 -9.67 40.53
CA TYR A 19 -45.68 -8.71 40.88
C TYR A 19 -44.29 -9.35 40.98
N ILE A 20 -44.18 -10.52 41.61
CA ILE A 20 -42.91 -11.27 41.70
C ILE A 20 -42.44 -11.67 40.29
N THR A 21 -43.33 -12.21 39.46
CA THR A 21 -43.02 -12.57 38.07
C THR A 21 -42.57 -11.33 37.28
N ALA A 22 -43.31 -10.22 37.35
CA ALA A 22 -42.95 -8.98 36.66
C ALA A 22 -41.56 -8.46 37.08
N ARG A 23 -41.23 -8.54 38.37
CA ARG A 23 -39.91 -8.12 38.88
C ARG A 23 -38.78 -9.01 38.38
N VAL A 24 -38.95 -10.33 38.42
CA VAL A 24 -37.96 -11.30 37.91
C VAL A 24 -37.77 -11.13 36.40
N THR A 25 -38.86 -10.98 35.65
CA THR A 25 -38.82 -10.73 34.20
C THR A 25 -38.12 -9.41 33.88
N SER A 26 -38.42 -8.34 34.63
CA SER A 26 -37.78 -7.03 34.44
C SER A 26 -36.26 -7.09 34.68
N SER A 27 -35.81 -7.72 35.77
CA SER A 27 -34.38 -7.90 36.03
C SER A 27 -33.69 -8.78 34.98
N SER A 28 -34.36 -9.85 34.53
CA SER A 28 -33.85 -10.70 33.46
C SER A 28 -33.73 -9.94 32.13
N GLN A 29 -34.74 -9.16 31.76
CA GLN A 29 -34.73 -8.31 30.57
C GLN A 29 -33.60 -7.27 30.61
N GLN A 30 -33.35 -6.65 31.78
CA GLN A 30 -32.23 -5.72 31.93
C GLN A 30 -30.87 -6.40 31.76
N ASN A 31 -30.69 -7.61 32.31
CA ASN A 31 -29.45 -8.37 32.13
C ASN A 31 -29.25 -8.80 30.67
N ILE A 32 -30.31 -9.25 29.99
CA ILE A 32 -30.27 -9.58 28.56
C ILE A 32 -29.93 -8.34 27.73
N ALA A 33 -30.56 -7.20 28.02
CA ALA A 33 -30.27 -5.94 27.33
C ALA A 33 -28.81 -5.49 27.51
N ARG A 34 -28.24 -5.64 28.71
CA ARG A 34 -26.82 -5.36 28.96
C ARG A 34 -25.89 -6.29 28.18
N ILE A 35 -26.17 -7.59 28.18
CA ILE A 35 -25.38 -8.57 27.43
C ILE A 35 -25.45 -8.28 25.93
N ASN A 36 -26.63 -7.95 25.41
CA ASN A 36 -26.78 -7.60 24.00
C ASN A 36 -26.05 -6.30 23.66
N ALA A 37 -26.16 -5.26 24.49
CA ALA A 37 -25.43 -4.00 24.27
C ALA A 37 -23.90 -4.21 24.27
N ASP A 38 -23.37 -5.05 25.17
CA ASP A 38 -21.94 -5.38 25.19
C ASP A 38 -21.52 -6.18 23.95
N LYS A 39 -22.32 -7.18 23.55
CA LYS A 39 -22.10 -7.93 22.31
C LYS A 39 -22.11 -7.02 21.08
N ASP A 40 -23.11 -6.15 20.96
CA ASP A 40 -23.24 -5.20 19.86
C ASP A 40 -22.04 -4.24 19.83
N TYR A 41 -21.60 -3.75 20.99
CA TYR A 41 -20.40 -2.92 21.09
C TYR A 41 -19.14 -3.65 20.63
N ARG A 42 -18.95 -4.91 21.05
CA ARG A 42 -17.81 -5.75 20.64
C ARG A 42 -17.84 -6.04 19.13
N ILE A 43 -19.02 -6.32 18.59
CA ILE A 43 -19.20 -6.52 17.14
C ILE A 43 -18.87 -5.22 16.41
N HIS A 44 -19.46 -4.09 16.77
CA HIS A 44 -19.21 -2.81 16.11
C HIS A 44 -17.73 -2.41 16.14
N THR A 45 -17.06 -2.55 17.29
CA THR A 45 -15.63 -2.24 17.40
C THR A 45 -14.76 -3.17 16.54
N SER A 46 -15.10 -4.46 16.48
CA SER A 46 -14.42 -5.41 15.59
C SER A 46 -14.63 -5.09 14.11
N THR A 47 -15.86 -4.72 13.72
CA THR A 47 -16.21 -4.33 12.36
C THR A 47 -15.42 -3.10 11.93
N ILE A 48 -15.40 -2.04 12.76
CA ILE A 48 -14.64 -0.81 12.46
C ILE A 48 -13.14 -1.12 12.32
N ARG A 49 -12.59 -1.99 13.18
CA ARG A 49 -11.18 -2.39 13.09
C ARG A 49 -10.90 -3.13 11.78
N ASN A 50 -11.76 -4.06 11.40
CA ASN A 50 -11.63 -4.84 10.16
C ASN A 50 -11.77 -3.95 8.92
N GLU A 51 -12.69 -2.98 8.94
CA GLU A 51 -12.83 -2.00 7.86
C GLU A 51 -11.59 -1.13 7.71
N ARG A 52 -11.06 -0.60 8.82
CA ARG A 52 -9.80 0.19 8.81
C ARG A 52 -8.64 -0.61 8.25
N LEU A 53 -8.52 -1.89 8.65
CA LEU A 53 -7.47 -2.75 8.13
C LEU A 53 -7.63 -3.02 6.64
N LYS A 54 -8.85 -3.31 6.17
CA LYS A 54 -9.11 -3.51 4.73
C LYS A 54 -8.74 -2.28 3.91
N ILE A 55 -9.08 -1.08 4.42
CA ILE A 55 -8.72 0.20 3.78
C ILE A 55 -7.20 0.37 3.74
N GLU A 56 -6.50 0.15 4.86
CA GLU A 56 -5.04 0.26 4.93
C GLU A 56 -4.34 -0.73 3.98
N VAL A 57 -4.78 -1.99 3.95
CA VAL A 57 -4.21 -3.01 3.05
C VAL A 57 -4.48 -2.67 1.59
N ALA A 58 -5.70 -2.21 1.25
CA ALA A 58 -6.03 -1.80 -0.11
C ALA A 58 -5.15 -0.63 -0.56
N LEU A 59 -4.98 0.39 0.30
CA LEU A 59 -4.11 1.53 0.02
C LEU A 59 -2.66 1.10 -0.19
N ARG A 60 -2.14 0.22 0.68
CA ARG A 60 -0.78 -0.32 0.52
C ARG A 60 -0.61 -1.04 -0.81
N ARG A 61 -1.54 -1.92 -1.19
CA ARG A 61 -1.49 -2.61 -2.49
C ARG A 61 -1.50 -1.64 -3.67
N GLU A 62 -2.34 -0.61 -3.62
CA GLU A 62 -2.37 0.44 -4.66
C GLU A 62 -1.01 1.14 -4.77
N LYS A 63 -0.37 1.45 -3.63
CA LYS A 63 0.96 2.09 -3.62
C LYS A 63 2.07 1.16 -4.08
N LEU A 64 1.94 -0.14 -3.80
CA LEU A 64 2.86 -1.17 -4.28
C LEU A 64 2.79 -1.32 -5.82
N GLU A 65 1.57 -1.33 -6.37
CA GLU A 65 1.33 -1.34 -7.81
C GLU A 65 1.90 -0.07 -8.48
N GLN A 66 1.63 1.11 -7.91
CA GLN A 66 2.20 2.38 -8.39
C GLN A 66 3.73 2.33 -8.42
N LEU A 67 4.35 1.83 -7.35
CA LEU A 67 5.80 1.67 -7.27
C LEU A 67 6.34 0.74 -8.36
N HIS A 68 5.68 -0.39 -8.59
CA HIS A 68 6.03 -1.33 -9.66
C HIS A 68 5.98 -0.68 -11.05
N LEU A 69 4.91 0.08 -11.34
CA LEU A 69 4.75 0.77 -12.62
C LEU A 69 5.82 1.85 -12.83
N ILE A 70 6.13 2.62 -11.77
CA ILE A 70 7.17 3.65 -11.81
C ILE A 70 8.55 3.04 -12.07
N LEU A 71 8.89 1.96 -11.34
CA LEU A 71 10.17 1.26 -11.51
C LEU A 71 10.34 0.67 -12.91
N SER A 72 9.28 0.10 -13.48
CA SER A 72 9.28 -0.36 -14.86
C SER A 72 9.61 0.76 -15.84
N LYS A 73 8.98 1.94 -15.68
CA LYS A 73 9.27 3.12 -16.51
C LYS A 73 10.71 3.60 -16.35
N ILE A 74 11.20 3.71 -15.12
CA ILE A 74 12.59 4.11 -14.84
C ILE A 74 13.56 3.13 -15.50
N SER A 75 13.34 1.82 -15.34
CA SER A 75 14.20 0.81 -15.96
C SER A 75 14.21 0.91 -17.49
N THR A 76 13.07 1.20 -18.12
CA THR A 76 12.98 1.40 -19.57
C THR A 76 13.72 2.66 -20.00
N GLU A 77 13.45 3.81 -19.38
CA GLU A 77 14.07 5.10 -19.73
C GLU A 77 15.59 5.10 -19.56
N ASN A 78 16.11 4.29 -18.64
CA ASN A 78 17.55 4.16 -18.38
C ASN A 78 18.14 2.89 -19.01
N SER A 79 17.49 2.33 -20.04
CA SER A 79 17.96 1.15 -20.76
C SER A 79 18.94 1.50 -21.89
N GLN A 80 19.77 0.52 -22.27
CA GLN A 80 20.66 0.64 -23.43
C GLN A 80 19.87 0.89 -24.73
N THR A 81 18.70 0.26 -24.87
CA THR A 81 17.83 0.45 -26.03
C THR A 81 17.38 1.90 -26.17
N ILE A 82 16.94 2.53 -25.08
CA ILE A 82 16.55 3.94 -25.10
C ILE A 82 17.76 4.84 -25.37
N SER A 83 18.93 4.55 -24.82
CA SER A 83 20.16 5.28 -25.14
C SER A 83 20.48 5.25 -26.64
N VAL A 84 20.38 4.08 -27.29
CA VAL A 84 20.59 3.95 -28.74
C VAL A 84 19.57 4.76 -29.53
N ILE A 85 18.29 4.68 -29.15
CA ILE A 85 17.20 5.44 -29.80
C ILE A 85 17.46 6.95 -29.68
N GLN A 86 17.72 7.45 -28.47
CA GLN A 86 18.01 8.86 -28.21
C GLN A 86 19.20 9.37 -29.02
N SER A 87 20.24 8.54 -29.16
CA SER A 87 21.43 8.87 -29.94
C SER A 87 21.18 8.87 -31.45
N SER A 88 20.28 8.01 -31.94
CA SER A 88 19.99 7.84 -33.37
C SER A 88 18.99 8.86 -33.89
N ASP A 89 18.02 9.26 -33.06
CA ASP A 89 16.90 10.14 -33.45
C ASP A 89 17.28 11.63 -33.49
N LYS A 90 18.54 11.99 -33.21
CA LYS A 90 19.02 13.39 -33.12
C LYS A 90 18.12 14.25 -32.21
N LEU A 91 17.76 13.69 -31.06
CA LEU A 91 16.92 14.36 -30.06
C LEU A 91 17.53 15.73 -29.70
N SER A 92 16.70 16.78 -29.64
CA SER A 92 17.21 18.08 -29.22
C SER A 92 17.69 18.03 -27.78
N LEU A 93 18.74 18.81 -27.45
CA LEU A 93 19.26 18.86 -26.09
C LEU A 93 18.22 19.36 -25.07
N SER A 94 17.28 20.19 -25.52
CA SER A 94 16.17 20.66 -24.70
C SER A 94 15.21 19.52 -24.35
N ASP A 95 14.77 18.74 -25.35
CA ASP A 95 13.85 17.62 -25.15
C ASP A 95 14.51 16.52 -24.29
N PHE A 96 15.80 16.28 -24.52
CA PHE A 96 16.60 15.37 -23.70
C PHE A 96 16.56 15.74 -22.21
N ARG A 97 16.82 17.02 -21.89
CA ARG A 97 16.79 17.50 -20.50
C ARG A 97 15.39 17.45 -19.89
N HIS A 98 14.35 17.69 -20.69
CA HIS A 98 12.98 17.56 -20.23
C HIS A 98 12.67 16.11 -19.82
N ARG A 99 13.10 15.13 -20.64
CA ARG A 99 12.98 13.71 -20.30
C ARG A 99 13.76 13.33 -19.04
N TYR A 100 14.98 13.85 -18.87
CA TYR A 100 15.76 13.66 -17.65
C TYR A 100 14.99 14.13 -16.41
N LEU A 101 14.45 15.36 -16.44
CA LEU A 101 13.68 15.90 -15.31
C LEU A 101 12.40 15.09 -15.04
N ALA A 102 11.73 14.63 -16.08
CA ALA A 102 10.58 13.73 -15.92
C ALA A 102 10.97 12.42 -15.25
N ASN A 103 12.11 11.84 -15.63
CA ASN A 103 12.64 10.63 -14.98
C ASN A 103 13.06 10.89 -13.52
N CYS A 104 13.64 12.06 -13.18
CA CYS A 104 13.89 12.44 -11.79
C CYS A 104 12.60 12.53 -10.97
N ASN A 105 11.54 13.11 -11.54
CA ASN A 105 10.24 13.20 -10.86
C ASN A 105 9.67 11.81 -10.55
N LEU A 106 9.78 10.86 -11.48
CA LEU A 106 9.40 9.46 -11.24
C LEU A 106 10.18 8.85 -10.06
N ILE A 107 11.50 9.07 -10.00
CA ILE A 107 12.32 8.56 -8.91
C ILE A 107 11.93 9.21 -7.57
N HIS A 108 11.68 10.52 -7.54
CA HIS A 108 11.23 11.23 -6.34
C HIS A 108 9.84 10.76 -5.87
N GLU A 109 8.93 10.48 -6.80
CA GLU A 109 7.61 9.92 -6.50
C GLU A 109 7.74 8.52 -5.87
N ALA A 110 8.58 7.66 -6.45
CA ALA A 110 8.89 6.36 -5.87
C ALA A 110 9.52 6.49 -4.47
N GLN A 111 10.44 7.44 -4.27
CA GLN A 111 11.04 7.69 -2.96
C GLN A 111 10.00 8.13 -1.94
N ALA A 112 9.06 9.01 -2.31
CA ALA A 112 7.97 9.44 -1.43
C ALA A 112 7.06 8.27 -1.04
N ILE A 113 6.66 7.44 -2.01
CA ILE A 113 5.87 6.22 -1.75
C ILE A 113 6.63 5.29 -0.79
N SER A 114 7.89 4.99 -1.09
CA SER A 114 8.70 4.10 -0.24
C SER A 114 8.89 4.65 1.17
N ALA A 115 9.10 5.97 1.34
CA ALA A 115 9.30 6.57 2.65
C ALA A 115 8.06 6.43 3.57
N LEU A 116 6.86 6.43 2.97
CA LEU A 116 5.60 6.34 3.71
C LEU A 116 5.14 4.90 3.92
N TYR A 117 5.31 4.04 2.93
CA TYR A 117 4.67 2.71 2.91
C TYR A 117 5.65 1.53 2.93
N TYR A 118 6.85 1.69 2.38
CA TYR A 118 7.83 0.61 2.14
C TYR A 118 9.28 1.09 2.40
N PRO A 119 9.61 1.48 3.65
CA PRO A 119 10.86 2.18 3.95
C PRO A 119 12.11 1.35 3.63
N GLU A 120 12.02 0.02 3.63
CA GLU A 120 13.06 -0.91 3.22
C GLU A 120 13.50 -0.74 1.76
N ILE A 121 12.61 -0.25 0.89
CA ILE A 121 12.88 -0.04 -0.53
C ILE A 121 13.70 1.24 -0.77
N ARG A 122 13.59 2.24 0.11
CA ARG A 122 14.15 3.59 -0.09
C ARG A 122 15.65 3.59 -0.45
N LYS A 123 16.45 2.78 0.24
CA LYS A 123 17.90 2.69 0.01
C LYS A 123 18.25 2.27 -1.43
N TYR A 124 17.39 1.46 -2.07
CA TYR A 124 17.60 1.00 -3.43
C TYR A 124 17.22 2.09 -4.44
N LEU A 125 16.17 2.87 -4.16
CA LEU A 125 15.78 4.01 -4.99
C LEU A 125 16.85 5.11 -5.00
N ASP A 126 17.53 5.36 -3.87
CA ASP A 126 18.66 6.29 -3.81
C ASP A 126 19.83 5.81 -4.70
N GLN A 127 20.07 4.50 -4.76
CA GLN A 127 21.07 3.92 -5.66
C GLN A 127 20.65 4.06 -7.14
N ILE A 128 19.38 3.83 -7.46
CA ILE A 128 18.82 4.07 -8.80
C ILE A 128 19.00 5.54 -9.19
N TYR A 129 18.70 6.48 -8.31
CA TYR A 129 18.88 7.92 -8.57
C TYR A 129 20.32 8.25 -8.96
N ASN A 130 21.29 7.73 -8.19
CA ASN A 130 22.71 7.96 -8.44
C ASN A 130 23.15 7.36 -9.78
N GLN A 131 22.76 6.11 -10.09
CA GLN A 131 23.11 5.49 -11.37
C GLN A 131 22.39 6.15 -12.55
N SER A 132 21.14 6.56 -12.36
CA SER A 132 20.36 7.28 -13.37
C SER A 132 21.05 8.61 -13.71
N THR A 133 21.44 9.38 -12.70
CA THR A 133 22.18 10.64 -12.93
C THR A 133 23.47 10.41 -13.75
N ARG A 134 24.21 9.32 -13.47
CA ARG A 134 25.37 8.94 -14.29
C ARG A 134 24.97 8.60 -15.73
N PHE A 135 23.95 7.77 -15.92
CA PHE A 135 23.42 7.39 -17.24
C PHE A 135 23.10 8.64 -18.07
N TRP A 136 22.30 9.56 -17.53
CA TRP A 136 21.87 10.77 -18.23
C TRP A 136 23.04 11.72 -18.52
N PHE A 137 23.99 11.86 -17.59
CA PHE A 137 25.19 12.68 -17.81
C PHE A 137 26.01 12.20 -19.01
N TYR A 138 26.31 10.89 -19.08
CA TYR A 138 27.10 10.34 -20.19
C TYR A 138 26.33 10.35 -21.51
N GLN A 139 25.01 10.14 -21.47
CA GLN A 139 24.16 10.25 -22.65
C GLN A 139 24.11 11.68 -23.18
N GLU A 140 24.05 12.69 -22.30
CA GLU A 140 24.14 14.10 -22.72
C GLU A 140 25.46 14.39 -23.43
N ASN A 141 26.56 13.83 -22.92
CA ASN A 141 27.86 13.96 -23.57
C ASN A 141 27.83 13.36 -24.97
N ILE A 142 27.27 12.16 -25.17
CA ILE A 142 27.12 11.57 -26.52
C ILE A 142 26.35 12.50 -27.45
N LEU A 143 25.22 13.05 -27.01
CA LEU A 143 24.41 13.97 -27.82
C LEU A 143 25.14 15.29 -28.16
N ARG A 144 26.10 15.68 -27.32
CA ARG A 144 26.95 16.86 -27.56
C ARG A 144 28.18 16.56 -28.43
N THR A 145 28.58 15.29 -28.60
CA THR A 145 29.88 14.89 -29.18
C THR A 145 29.91 14.91 -30.73
N ASP A 146 29.23 15.85 -31.39
CA ASP A 146 29.47 16.12 -32.83
C ASP A 146 30.87 16.76 -33.08
N ILE A 147 31.71 16.86 -32.04
CA ILE A 147 32.89 17.73 -31.96
C ILE A 147 34.10 16.89 -31.48
N THR A 148 34.86 16.35 -32.43
CA THR A 148 36.34 16.13 -32.35
C THR A 148 37.00 14.93 -31.61
N GLY A 149 36.31 13.87 -31.14
CA GLY A 149 37.07 12.76 -30.50
C GLY A 149 36.40 11.37 -30.48
N LYS A 150 36.85 10.46 -31.38
CA LYS A 150 36.41 9.06 -31.47
C LYS A 150 36.49 8.27 -30.14
N ASP A 151 37.51 8.53 -29.32
CA ASP A 151 37.73 7.79 -28.07
C ASP A 151 36.74 8.16 -26.95
N SER A 152 36.25 9.41 -26.95
CA SER A 152 35.33 9.91 -25.92
C SER A 152 33.92 9.32 -26.04
N GLY A 153 33.46 9.04 -27.27
CA GLY A 153 32.15 8.43 -27.52
C GLY A 153 32.08 7.00 -27.00
N LEU A 154 33.11 6.19 -27.24
CA LEU A 154 33.18 4.80 -26.78
C LEU A 154 33.16 4.71 -25.25
N HIS A 155 33.94 5.58 -24.57
CA HIS A 155 33.96 5.65 -23.12
C HIS A 155 32.58 6.01 -22.53
N ASN A 156 31.86 6.97 -23.14
CA ASN A 156 30.53 7.35 -22.67
C ASN A 156 29.53 6.18 -22.83
N PHE A 157 29.55 5.45 -23.95
CA PHE A 157 28.69 4.28 -24.15
C PHE A 157 28.94 3.18 -23.12
N ASP A 158 30.20 2.91 -22.76
CA ASP A 158 30.51 1.92 -21.73
C ASP A 158 29.99 2.32 -20.35
N ASN A 159 30.10 3.59 -19.97
CA ASN A 159 29.55 4.08 -18.71
C ASN A 159 28.01 4.03 -18.69
N ILE A 160 27.36 4.36 -19.82
CA ILE A 160 25.90 4.23 -19.97
C ILE A 160 25.49 2.77 -19.79
N ARG A 161 26.19 1.85 -20.45
CA ARG A 161 25.96 0.41 -20.35
C ARG A 161 26.09 -0.07 -18.90
N GLU A 162 27.15 0.33 -18.20
CA GLU A 162 27.37 -0.01 -16.80
C GLU A 162 26.25 0.52 -15.90
N ALA A 163 25.87 1.79 -16.07
CA ALA A 163 24.80 2.42 -15.30
C ALA A 163 23.45 1.72 -15.56
N ALA A 164 23.12 1.43 -16.82
CA ALA A 164 21.90 0.72 -17.20
C ALA A 164 21.83 -0.68 -16.59
N VAL A 165 22.92 -1.44 -16.62
CA VAL A 165 22.99 -2.77 -15.99
C VAL A 165 22.78 -2.68 -14.48
N LYS A 166 23.41 -1.70 -13.81
CA LYS A 166 23.22 -1.49 -12.38
C LYS A 166 21.79 -1.11 -12.03
N ILE A 167 21.18 -0.18 -12.79
CA ILE A 167 19.77 0.21 -12.59
C ILE A 167 18.85 -0.99 -12.76
N SER A 168 19.05 -1.79 -13.82
CA SER A 168 18.26 -2.98 -14.06
C SER A 168 18.39 -4.00 -12.92
N SER A 169 19.62 -4.27 -12.47
CA SER A 169 19.87 -5.19 -11.36
C SER A 169 19.21 -4.72 -10.05
N ILE A 170 19.35 -3.43 -9.71
CA ILE A 170 18.71 -2.86 -8.51
C ILE A 170 17.18 -2.93 -8.65
N THR A 171 16.65 -2.60 -9.84
CA THR A 171 15.21 -2.66 -10.11
C THR A 171 14.68 -4.08 -9.92
N SER A 172 15.35 -5.10 -10.45
CA SER A 172 14.96 -6.50 -10.25
C SER A 172 14.93 -6.89 -8.76
N ASN A 173 15.89 -6.42 -7.96
CA ASN A 173 15.87 -6.65 -6.52
C ASN A 173 14.64 -6.01 -5.84
N ILE A 174 14.28 -4.78 -6.25
CA ILE A 174 13.07 -4.13 -5.73
C ILE A 174 11.81 -4.85 -6.20
N MET A 175 11.77 -5.36 -7.44
CA MET A 175 10.62 -6.11 -7.95
C MET A 175 10.38 -7.40 -7.14
N ASN A 176 11.44 -8.08 -6.73
CA ASN A 176 11.31 -9.25 -5.84
C ASN A 176 10.80 -8.84 -4.45
N GLU A 177 11.26 -7.72 -3.90
CA GLU A 177 10.74 -7.19 -2.63
C GLU A 177 9.25 -6.83 -2.75
N ILE A 178 8.85 -6.23 -3.87
CA ILE A 178 7.46 -5.92 -4.18
C ILE A 178 6.60 -7.18 -4.18
N GLU A 179 7.07 -8.26 -4.80
CA GLU A 179 6.37 -9.55 -4.81
C GLU A 179 6.17 -10.09 -3.39
N ILE A 180 7.23 -10.10 -2.58
CA ILE A 180 7.17 -10.53 -1.17
C ILE A 180 6.16 -9.69 -0.38
N GLN A 181 6.19 -8.36 -0.51
CA GLN A 181 5.22 -7.48 0.16
C GLN A 181 3.78 -7.73 -0.31
N GLY A 182 3.60 -8.04 -1.60
CA GLY A 182 2.30 -8.42 -2.16
C GLY A 182 1.75 -9.71 -1.55
N GLU A 183 2.61 -10.72 -1.33
CA GLU A 183 2.24 -11.96 -0.66
C GLU A 183 1.87 -11.72 0.81
N ILE A 184 2.67 -10.94 1.55
CA ILE A 184 2.40 -10.59 2.95
C ILE A 184 1.02 -9.93 3.07
N LEU A 185 0.73 -8.92 2.26
CA LEU A 185 -0.57 -8.23 2.25
C LEU A 185 -1.71 -9.16 1.85
N SER A 186 -1.45 -10.20 1.06
CA SER A 186 -2.46 -11.22 0.70
C SER A 186 -2.78 -12.15 1.86
N GLN A 187 -1.78 -12.52 2.64
CA GLN A 187 -1.94 -13.35 3.84
C GLN A 187 -2.63 -12.58 4.97
N THR A 188 -2.32 -11.30 5.18
CA THR A 188 -2.97 -10.46 6.21
C THR A 188 -4.49 -10.45 6.05
N VAL A 189 -4.99 -10.34 4.81
CA VAL A 189 -6.44 -10.37 4.55
C VAL A 189 -7.05 -11.74 4.81
N LYS A 190 -6.32 -12.84 4.53
CA LYS A 190 -6.81 -14.20 4.76
C LYS A 190 -6.89 -14.56 6.24
N CYS A 191 -5.84 -14.32 7.01
CA CYS A 191 -5.81 -14.65 8.44
C CYS A 191 -6.90 -13.92 9.24
N ASP A 192 -7.22 -12.66 8.92
CA ASP A 192 -8.27 -11.94 9.64
C ASP A 192 -9.70 -12.31 9.21
N LEU A 193 -9.89 -12.87 8.01
CA LEU A 193 -11.17 -13.46 7.62
C LEU A 193 -11.45 -14.72 8.45
N ASP A 194 -10.45 -15.56 8.66
CA ASP A 194 -10.57 -16.82 9.41
C ASP A 194 -10.80 -16.61 10.92
N ILE A 195 -10.38 -15.46 11.48
CA ILE A 195 -10.63 -15.09 12.90
C ILE A 195 -12.05 -14.53 13.10
N SER A 196 -12.73 -14.14 12.02
CA SER A 196 -14.06 -13.53 12.05
C SER A 196 -15.24 -14.49 11.79
N THR A 197 -14.95 -15.76 11.51
CA THR A 197 -15.90 -16.89 11.36
C THR A 197 -15.88 -17.80 12.57
#